data_AF-A0A1F9Y013-F1
#
_entry.id   AF-A0A1F9Y013-F1
#
_cell.length_a   1.000
_cell.length_b   1.000
_cell.length_c   1.000
_cell.angle_alpha   90.00
_cell.angle_beta   90.00
_cell.angle_gamma   90.00
#
_symmetry.space_group_name_H-M   'P 1'
#
loop_
_entity.id
_entity.type
_entity.pdbx_description
1 polymer ?
#
loop_
_entity_poly.entity_id
_entity_poly.type
_entity_poly.pdbx_seq_one_letter_code
_entity_poly.pdbx_strand_id
1 'polypeptide(L)'
;MAQFGENPVLHINRPGESPKALVFTGSKAERPMTPAEAKRGRFIKNLKGNFAKLNEALAAFEFFAEICELSLECRADIKKANQAAIAELTARFEKKLAEYDRRSRETG
;
A
#
# COMPACT_ATOMS: atom_id res chain seq x y z
N MET A 1 -9.62 7.37 -10.21
CA MET A 1 -8.50 6.84 -9.39
C MET A 1 -8.21 7.85 -8.28
N ALA A 2 -8.25 7.45 -7.01
CA ALA A 2 -7.95 8.37 -5.92
C ALA A 2 -6.46 8.70 -5.91
N GLN A 3 -6.10 9.98 -6.14
CA GLN A 3 -4.74 10.47 -5.92
C GLN A 3 -4.43 10.35 -4.44
N PHE A 4 -3.65 9.34 -4.06
CA PHE A 4 -3.12 9.20 -2.70
C PHE A 4 -1.96 10.19 -2.51
N GLY A 5 -2.29 11.46 -2.30
CA GLY A 5 -1.34 12.53 -1.97
C GLY A 5 -0.41 12.15 -0.81
N GLU A 6 0.73 12.80 -0.71
CA GLU A 6 1.61 12.67 0.46
C GLU A 6 0.87 13.13 1.73
N ASN A 7 1.08 12.41 2.84
CA ASN A 7 0.54 12.88 4.11
C ASN A 7 1.29 14.17 4.47
N PRO A 8 0.59 15.29 4.76
CA PRO A 8 1.25 16.52 5.13
C PRO A 8 2.11 16.30 6.38
N VAL A 9 3.34 16.82 6.37
CA VAL A 9 4.26 16.76 7.51
C VAL A 9 4.61 18.17 7.93
N LEU A 10 4.41 18.49 9.20
CA LEU A 10 4.89 19.74 9.81
C LEU A 10 6.16 19.44 10.60
N HIS A 11 7.26 20.06 10.20
CA HIS A 11 8.51 20.04 10.95
C HIS A 11 8.53 21.19 11.97
N ILE A 12 8.75 20.85 13.24
CA ILE A 12 8.87 21.82 14.32
C ILE A 12 10.30 21.78 14.84
N ASN A 13 11.05 22.84 14.57
CA ASN A 13 12.42 23.05 15.06
C ASN A 13 12.43 24.29 15.96
N ARG A 14 12.46 24.08 17.27
CA ARG A 14 12.57 25.15 18.27
C ARG A 14 13.94 25.09 18.96
N PRO A 15 14.61 26.24 19.19
CA PRO A 15 15.88 26.25 19.93
C PRO A 15 15.70 25.66 21.33
N GLY A 16 16.52 24.67 21.70
CA GLY A 16 16.44 23.98 22.99
C GLY A 16 15.47 22.79 23.07
N GLU A 17 14.72 22.49 22.00
CA GLU A 17 13.92 21.26 21.89
C GLU A 17 14.46 20.33 20.80
N SER A 18 14.29 19.02 20.99
CA SER A 18 14.56 18.04 19.92
C SER A 18 13.61 18.27 18.73
N PRO A 19 14.09 18.16 17.48
CA PRO A 19 13.26 18.25 16.29
C PRO A 19 12.06 17.29 16.33
N LYS A 20 10.86 17.79 16.01
CA LYS A 20 9.62 17.00 15.96
C LYS A 20 8.98 17.08 14.59
N ALA A 21 8.37 15.97 14.15
CA ALA A 21 7.60 15.91 12.92
C ALA A 21 6.17 15.44 13.23
N LEU A 22 5.19 16.27 12.90
CA LEU A 22 3.77 15.93 13.01
C LEU A 22 3.24 15.54 11.63
N VAL A 23 2.61 14.38 11.53
CA VAL A 23 2.02 13.87 10.28
C VAL A 23 0.51 14.00 10.36
N PHE A 24 -0.16 14.50 9.34
CA PHE A 24 -1.60 14.76 9.37
C PHE A 24 -2.41 13.77 8.50
N THR A 25 -3.69 13.57 8.85
CA THR A 25 -4.60 12.67 8.14
C THR A 25 -5.24 13.34 6.92
N GLY A 26 -4.88 12.91 5.70
CA GLY A 26 -5.61 13.29 4.48
C GLY A 26 -5.64 14.80 4.19
N SER A 27 -6.42 15.18 3.16
CA SER A 27 -6.52 16.55 2.65
C SER A 27 -7.22 17.54 3.60
N LYS A 28 -7.82 17.06 4.69
CA LYS A 28 -8.43 17.87 5.75
C LYS A 28 -7.73 17.56 7.07
N ALA A 29 -6.68 18.32 7.34
CA ALA A 29 -5.79 18.17 8.50
C ALA A 29 -6.48 18.52 9.84
N GLU A 30 -7.39 17.67 10.32
CA GLU A 30 -8.15 17.91 11.56
C GLU A 30 -7.35 17.52 12.83
N ARG A 31 -6.43 16.55 12.75
CA ARG A 31 -5.53 16.22 13.85
C ARG A 31 -4.17 15.66 13.41
N PRO A 32 -3.10 15.89 14.18
CA PRO A 32 -1.85 15.16 14.01
C PRO A 32 -2.04 13.69 14.38
N MET A 33 -1.45 12.82 13.57
CA MET A 33 -1.31 11.39 13.82
C MET A 33 -0.28 11.18 14.94
N THR A 34 -0.55 10.20 15.79
CA THR A 34 0.48 9.62 16.66
C THR A 34 1.59 8.99 15.81
N PRO A 35 2.82 8.81 16.36
CA PRO A 35 3.90 8.13 15.63
C PRO A 35 3.51 6.73 15.14
N ALA A 36 2.72 5.99 15.93
CA ALA A 36 2.22 4.66 15.57
C ALA A 36 1.26 4.73 14.38
N GLU A 37 0.30 5.66 14.40
CA GLU A 37 -0.61 5.91 13.28
C GLU A 37 0.13 6.34 12.01
N ALA A 38 1.12 7.24 12.12
CA ALA A 38 1.92 7.70 10.98
C ALA A 38 2.75 6.57 10.36
N LYS A 39 3.41 5.73 11.18
CA LYS A 39 4.15 4.55 10.71
C LYS A 39 3.23 3.57 9.98
N ARG A 40 2.04 3.34 10.53
CA ARG A 40 1.01 2.49 9.91
C ARG A 40 0.51 3.06 8.59
N GLY A 41 0.18 4.35 8.52
CA GLY A 41 -0.30 5.00 7.31
C GLY A 41 0.69 4.87 6.16
N ARG A 42 2.00 5.07 6.44
CA ARG A 42 3.07 4.86 5.45
C ARG A 42 3.16 3.40 5.00
N PHE A 43 3.10 2.45 5.94
CA PHE A 43 3.15 1.03 5.61
C PHE A 43 2.00 0.59 4.70
N ILE A 44 0.76 0.98 5.03
CA ILE A 44 -0.43 0.69 4.20
C ILE A 44 -0.31 1.35 2.82
N LYS A 45 0.14 2.61 2.77
CA LYS A 45 0.36 3.33 1.50
C LYS A 45 1.38 2.60 0.61
N ASN A 46 2.52 2.20 1.18
CA ASN A 46 3.56 1.48 0.46
C ASN A 46 3.07 0.13 -0.05
N LEU A 47 2.29 -0.61 0.75
CA LEU A 47 1.72 -1.88 0.33
C LEU A 47 0.72 -1.71 -0.82
N LYS A 48 -0.17 -0.72 -0.75
CA LYS A 48 -1.08 -0.39 -1.86
C LYS A 48 -0.31 0.01 -3.12
N GLY A 49 0.75 0.81 -2.97
CA GLY A 49 1.62 1.20 -4.08
C GLY A 49 2.32 -0.01 -4.71
N ASN A 50 2.85 -0.93 -3.90
CA ASN A 50 3.48 -2.16 -4.39
C ASN A 50 2.48 -3.07 -5.10
N PHE A 51 1.24 -3.16 -4.59
CA PHE A 51 0.18 -3.92 -5.23
C PHE A 51 -0.22 -3.33 -6.60
N ALA A 52 -0.30 -2.00 -6.71
CA ALA A 52 -0.54 -1.34 -7.99
C ALA A 52 0.59 -1.64 -8.99
N LYS A 53 1.86 -1.51 -8.57
CA LYS A 53 3.03 -1.87 -9.39
C LYS A 53 3.03 -3.33 -9.82
N LEU A 54 2.60 -4.25 -8.95
CA LEU A 54 2.47 -5.66 -9.30
C LEU A 54 1.44 -5.86 -10.42
N ASN A 55 0.27 -5.23 -10.31
CA ASN A 55 -0.74 -5.31 -11.36
C ASN A 55 -0.25 -4.72 -12.69
N GLU A 56 0.45 -3.59 -12.65
CA GLU A 56 1.06 -2.98 -13.83
C GLU A 56 2.10 -3.91 -14.46
N ALA A 57 2.97 -4.53 -13.66
CA ALA A 57 3.98 -5.47 -14.13
C ALA A 57 3.35 -6.72 -14.77
N LEU A 58 2.27 -7.25 -14.19
CA LEU A 58 1.55 -8.39 -14.74
C LEU A 58 0.85 -8.06 -16.06
N ALA A 59 0.24 -6.86 -16.16
CA ALA A 59 -0.33 -6.39 -17.41
C ALA A 59 0.75 -6.20 -18.50
N ALA A 60 1.92 -5.65 -18.13
CA ALA A 60 3.05 -5.51 -19.04
C ALA A 60 3.58 -6.88 -19.50
N PHE A 61 3.64 -7.86 -18.59
CA PHE A 61 4.01 -9.23 -18.92
C PHE A 61 3.02 -9.87 -19.90
N GLU A 62 1.71 -9.75 -19.65
CA GLU A 62 0.67 -10.29 -20.56
C GLU A 62 0.78 -9.69 -21.96
N PHE A 63 0.99 -8.38 -22.05
CA PHE A 63 1.19 -7.68 -23.32
C PHE A 63 2.46 -8.15 -24.04
N PHE A 64 3.58 -8.31 -23.33
CA PHE A 64 4.82 -8.79 -23.93
C PHE A 64 4.71 -10.26 -24.39
N ALA A 65 4.00 -11.10 -23.62
CA ALA A 65 3.73 -12.49 -23.99
C ALA A 65 2.89 -12.59 -25.29
N GLU A 66 1.99 -11.65 -25.52
CA GLU A 66 1.25 -11.53 -26.79
C GLU A 66 2.17 -11.13 -27.95
N ILE A 67 3.06 -10.14 -27.76
CA ILE A 67 4.06 -9.74 -28.78
C ILE A 67 4.99 -10.90 -29.15
N CYS A 68 5.41 -11.70 -28.17
CA CYS A 68 6.26 -12.87 -28.39
C CYS A 68 5.49 -14.09 -28.92
N GLU A 69 4.20 -13.94 -29.26
CA GLU A 69 3.35 -14.98 -29.82
C GLU A 69 3.29 -16.26 -28.97
N LEU A 70 3.30 -16.13 -27.64
CA LEU A 70 3.06 -17.28 -26.78
C LEU A 70 1.71 -17.93 -27.12
N SER A 71 1.67 -19.27 -27.01
CA SER A 71 0.45 -20.03 -27.25
C SER A 71 -0.69 -19.50 -26.38
N LEU A 72 -1.91 -19.54 -26.91
CA LEU A 72 -3.11 -19.10 -26.19
C LEU A 72 -3.28 -19.85 -24.87
N GLU A 73 -2.94 -21.14 -24.87
CA GLU A 73 -2.97 -21.99 -23.68
C GLU A 73 -1.98 -21.51 -22.61
N CYS A 74 -0.72 -21.24 -22.99
CA CYS A 74 0.28 -20.76 -22.05
C CYS A 74 -0.08 -19.38 -21.48
N ARG A 75 -0.60 -18.46 -22.32
CA ARG A 75 -1.10 -17.15 -21.87
C ARG A 75 -2.26 -17.29 -20.88
N ALA A 76 -3.20 -18.21 -21.14
CA ALA A 76 -4.33 -18.45 -20.25
C ALA A 76 -3.88 -19.01 -18.89
N ASP A 77 -2.92 -19.95 -18.88
CA ASP A 77 -2.37 -20.53 -17.66
C ASP A 77 -1.64 -19.49 -16.81
N ILE A 78 -0.82 -18.63 -17.43
CA ILE A 78 -0.12 -17.57 -16.72
C ILE A 78 -1.12 -16.57 -16.11
N LYS A 79 -2.12 -16.15 -16.88
CA LYS A 79 -3.18 -15.26 -16.38
C LYS A 79 -3.91 -15.87 -15.17
N LYS A 80 -4.26 -17.15 -15.25
CA LYS A 80 -4.92 -17.88 -14.16
C LYS A 80 -4.03 -17.96 -12.91
N ALA A 81 -2.75 -18.29 -13.08
CA ALA A 81 -1.79 -18.35 -11.98
C ALA A 81 -1.61 -16.98 -11.31
N ASN A 82 -1.51 -15.91 -12.11
CA ASN A 82 -1.40 -14.53 -11.63
C ASN A 82 -2.63 -14.11 -10.82
N GLN A 83 -3.83 -14.39 -11.32
CA GLN A 83 -5.08 -14.08 -10.60
C GLN A 83 -5.19 -14.82 -9.26
N ALA A 84 -4.81 -16.10 -9.22
CA ALA A 84 -4.81 -16.88 -7.99
C ALA A 84 -3.84 -16.32 -6.95
N ALA A 85 -2.61 -15.98 -7.37
CA ALA A 85 -1.60 -15.39 -6.50
C ALA A 85 -2.05 -14.02 -5.95
N ILE A 86 -2.63 -13.15 -6.80
CA ILE A 86 -3.17 -11.85 -6.39
C ILE A 86 -4.28 -12.02 -5.35
N ALA A 87 -5.22 -12.95 -5.59
CA ALA A 87 -6.35 -13.17 -4.68
C ALA A 87 -5.87 -13.64 -3.31
N GLU A 88 -4.92 -14.59 -3.27
CA GLU A 88 -4.35 -15.06 -2.01
C GLU A 88 -3.59 -13.96 -1.27
N LEU A 89 -2.75 -13.20 -1.98
CA LEU A 89 -2.01 -12.08 -1.41
C LEU A 89 -2.95 -11.01 -0.84
N THR A 90 -4.04 -10.71 -1.54
CA THR A 90 -5.06 -9.73 -1.10
C THR A 90 -5.74 -10.20 0.18
N ALA A 91 -6.21 -11.45 0.23
CA ALA A 91 -6.87 -12.01 1.41
C ALA A 91 -5.93 -12.04 2.64
N ARG A 92 -4.67 -12.42 2.43
CA ARG A 92 -3.64 -12.41 3.50
C ARG A 92 -3.34 -10.99 3.98
N PHE A 93 -3.28 -10.03 3.06
CA PHE A 93 -3.07 -8.62 3.37
C PHE A 93 -4.21 -8.04 4.22
N GLU A 94 -5.46 -8.25 3.81
CA GLU A 94 -6.64 -7.79 4.55
C GLU A 94 -6.71 -8.41 5.94
N LYS A 95 -6.47 -9.72 6.05
CA LYS A 95 -6.42 -10.42 7.34
C LYS A 95 -5.33 -9.84 8.26
N LYS A 96 -4.16 -9.53 7.72
CA LYS A 96 -3.08 -8.90 8.49
C LYS A 96 -3.44 -7.50 8.93
N LEU A 97 -4.05 -6.69 8.07
CA LEU A 97 -4.54 -5.36 8.47
C LEU A 97 -5.57 -5.44 9.60
N ALA A 98 -6.54 -6.33 9.50
CA ALA A 98 -7.55 -6.53 10.53
C ALA A 98 -6.95 -7.01 11.87
N GLU A 99 -5.95 -7.90 11.82
CA GLU A 99 -5.22 -8.35 13.02
C GLU A 99 -4.47 -7.19 13.70
N TYR A 100 -3.84 -6.32 12.92
CA TYR A 100 -3.16 -5.14 13.44
C TYR A 100 -4.14 -4.09 13.99
N ASP A 101 -5.29 -3.88 13.34
CA ASP A 101 -6.36 -3.01 13.85
C ASP A 101 -6.87 -3.48 15.21
N ARG A 102 -7.12 -4.78 15.36
CA ARG A 102 -7.56 -5.36 16.63
C ARG A 102 -6.56 -5.11 17.75
N ARG A 103 -5.27 -5.42 17.53
CA ARG A 103 -4.21 -5.20 18.53
C ARG A 103 -4.08 -3.74 18.94
N SER A 104 -4.24 -2.82 17.99
CA SER A 104 -4.16 -1.38 18.29
C SER A 104 -5.27 -0.86 19.19
N ARG A 105 -6.44 -1.52 19.22
CA ARG A 105 -7.57 -1.19 20.10
C ARG A 105 -7.47 -1.84 21.48
N GLU A 106 -6.70 -2.92 21.61
CA GLU A 106 -6.49 -3.64 22.87
C GLU A 106 -5.32 -3.07 23.69
N THR A 107 -4.46 -2.26 23.07
CA THR A 107 -3.23 -1.73 23.71
C THR A 107 -3.22 -0.19 23.83
N GLY A 108 -4.35 0.46 23.60
CA GLY A 108 -4.54 1.91 23.76
C GLY A 108 -5.68 2.19 24.72
#